data_AF-K4K0D3-F1
#
_entry.id   AF-K4K0D3-F1
#
_cell.length_a   1.000
_cell.length_b   1.000
_cell.length_c   1.000
_cell.angle_alpha   90.00
_cell.angle_beta   90.00
_cell.angle_gamma   90.00
#
_symmetry.space_group_name_H-M   'P 1'
#
loop_
_entity.id
_entity.type
_entity.pdbx_description
1 polymer ?
#
loop_
_entity_poly.entity_id
_entity_poly.type
_entity_poly.pdbx_seq_one_letter_code
_entity_poly.pdbx_strand_id
1 'polypeptide(L)'
;AQYPNGGWPQFDPSKKGYWAQITFNDGAMVNVLNLLRDVFDGRAPFDIEIPDAKRAAARDAFWKGVGCILATQVKQNGKLTVWAQQYDE
;
A
#
# COMPACT_ATOMS: atom_id res chain seq x y z
N ALA A 1 8.94 -4.68 4.15
CA ALA A 1 8.34 -3.34 4.03
C ALA A 1 6.90 -3.24 4.55
N GLN A 2 5.87 -3.89 3.98
CA GLN A 2 4.47 -3.64 4.40
C GLN A 2 4.25 -3.87 5.91
N TYR A 3 3.59 -2.90 6.54
CA TYR A 3 3.24 -2.98 7.97
C TYR A 3 2.02 -3.87 8.23
N PRO A 4 1.82 -4.33 9.48
CA PRO A 4 0.66 -5.14 9.85
C PRO A 4 -0.69 -4.48 9.53
N ASN A 5 -0.77 -3.14 9.61
CA ASN A 5 -1.97 -2.37 9.26
C ASN A 5 -2.17 -2.13 7.75
N GLY A 6 -1.23 -2.59 6.91
CA GLY A 6 -1.29 -2.48 5.46
C GLY A 6 -0.56 -1.29 4.85
N GLY A 7 -0.05 -0.36 5.68
CA GLY A 7 0.74 0.79 5.24
C GLY A 7 2.11 0.40 4.69
N TRP A 8 2.70 1.30 3.90
CA TRP A 8 4.03 1.12 3.32
C TRP A 8 4.94 2.31 3.67
N PRO A 9 6.17 2.05 4.17
CA PRO A 9 7.15 3.11 4.39
C PRO A 9 7.70 3.66 3.08
N GLN A 10 8.30 4.85 3.15
CA GLN A 10 9.07 5.39 2.03
C GLN A 10 10.37 4.61 1.81
N PHE A 11 11.01 4.15 2.89
CA PHE A 11 12.23 3.34 2.84
C PHE A 11 12.14 2.13 3.78
N ASP A 12 12.65 0.99 3.31
CA ASP A 12 12.83 -0.24 4.09
C ASP A 12 14.29 -0.70 3.85
N PRO A 13 15.08 -1.08 4.88
CA PRO A 13 14.69 -1.36 6.27
C PRO A 13 14.85 -0.20 7.27
N SER A 14 15.20 1.01 6.82
CA SER A 14 15.43 2.15 7.72
C SER A 14 14.12 2.63 8.37
N LYS A 15 14.05 2.59 9.71
CA LYS A 15 12.85 2.97 10.49
C LYS A 15 12.96 4.32 11.21
N LYS A 16 13.71 5.28 10.67
CA LYS A 16 13.96 6.56 11.34
C LYS A 16 13.24 7.71 10.65
N GLY A 17 12.65 8.60 11.45
CA GLY A 17 11.98 9.82 10.97
C GLY A 17 10.78 9.52 10.07
N TYR A 18 10.39 10.51 9.26
CA TYR A 18 9.22 10.39 8.38
C TYR A 18 9.35 9.30 7.31
N TRP A 19 10.56 8.82 7.04
CA TRP A 19 10.81 7.73 6.09
C TRP A 19 10.14 6.41 6.48
N ALA A 20 9.86 6.24 7.78
CA ALA A 20 9.16 5.08 8.33
C ALA A 20 7.63 5.21 8.27
N GLN A 21 7.10 6.42 8.03
CA GLN A 21 5.66 6.66 8.00
C GLN A 21 5.00 6.00 6.79
N ILE A 22 3.70 5.71 6.92
CA ILE A 22 2.86 5.30 5.79
C ILE A 22 2.92 6.41 4.74
N THR A 23 3.45 6.11 3.56
CA THR A 23 3.82 7.13 2.58
C THR A 23 2.93 7.06 1.34
N PHE A 24 2.06 8.05 1.19
CA PHE A 24 1.31 8.32 -0.04
C PHE A 24 2.04 9.28 -0.98
N ASN A 25 2.99 10.06 -0.45
CA ASN A 25 3.80 11.01 -1.20
C ASN A 25 4.39 10.39 -2.48
N ASP A 26 4.43 11.18 -3.56
CA ASP A 26 4.87 10.77 -4.90
C ASP A 26 4.20 9.49 -5.45
N GLY A 27 3.01 9.14 -4.93
CA GLY A 27 2.28 7.94 -5.29
C GLY A 27 2.94 6.64 -4.80
N ALA A 28 3.85 6.68 -3.83
CA ALA A 28 4.63 5.53 -3.39
C ALA A 28 3.75 4.32 -3.04
N MET A 29 2.87 4.44 -2.05
CA MET A 29 1.96 3.34 -1.69
C MET A 29 1.00 2.96 -2.83
N VAL A 30 0.46 3.93 -3.56
CA VAL A 30 -0.50 3.66 -4.66
C VAL A 30 0.13 2.84 -5.77
N ASN A 31 1.36 3.17 -6.17
CA ASN A 31 2.09 2.44 -7.21
C ASN A 31 2.46 1.02 -6.77
N VAL A 32 2.80 0.82 -5.49
CA VAL A 32 2.97 -0.53 -4.93
C VAL A 32 1.67 -1.34 -5.02
N LEU A 33 0.53 -0.74 -4.66
CA LEU A 33 -0.75 -1.46 -4.74
C LEU A 33 -1.15 -1.76 -6.20
N ASN A 34 -0.90 -0.86 -7.14
CA ASN A 34 -1.12 -1.13 -8.56
C ASN A 34 -0.26 -2.29 -9.06
N LEU A 35 1.03 -2.30 -8.70
CA LEU A 35 1.94 -3.41 -9.00
C LEU A 35 1.41 -4.74 -8.44
N LEU A 36 1.02 -4.78 -7.16
CA LEU A 36 0.49 -5.98 -6.53
C LEU A 36 -0.78 -6.47 -7.25
N ARG A 37 -1.65 -5.53 -7.66
CA ARG A 37 -2.84 -5.83 -8.44
C ARG A 37 -2.52 -6.45 -9.78
N ASP A 38 -1.59 -5.86 -10.53
CA ASP A 38 -1.19 -6.39 -11.82
C ASP A 38 -0.59 -7.80 -11.68
N VAL A 39 0.16 -8.07 -10.61
CA VAL A 39 0.69 -9.40 -10.29
C VAL A 39 -0.41 -10.42 -10.03
N PHE A 40 -1.37 -10.15 -9.13
CA PHE A 40 -2.37 -11.17 -8.80
C PHE A 40 -3.46 -11.31 -9.87
N ASP A 41 -3.78 -10.24 -10.61
CA ASP A 41 -4.70 -10.29 -11.76
C ASP A 41 -4.02 -10.90 -13.00
N GLY A 42 -2.69 -11.07 -13.01
CA GLY A 42 -1.95 -11.62 -14.15
C GLY A 42 -1.96 -10.71 -15.37
N ARG A 43 -1.88 -9.39 -15.14
CA ARG A 43 -1.82 -8.40 -16.21
C ARG A 43 -0.38 -8.24 -16.69
N ALA A 44 -0.19 -8.02 -17.99
CA ALA A 44 1.14 -7.79 -18.54
C ALA A 44 1.88 -6.66 -17.79
N PRO A 45 3.18 -6.84 -17.45
CA PRO A 45 4.07 -7.94 -17.84
C PRO A 45 4.08 -9.15 -16.88
N PHE A 46 3.10 -9.25 -15.98
CA PHE A 46 2.94 -10.34 -15.00
C PHE A 46 1.95 -11.44 -15.46
N ASP A 47 1.62 -11.44 -16.74
CA ASP A 47 0.95 -12.51 -17.49
C ASP A 47 1.89 -13.71 -17.77
N ILE A 48 2.94 -13.85 -16.96
CA ILE A 48 3.87 -14.97 -16.94
C ILE A 48 3.54 -15.92 -15.79
N GLU A 49 4.22 -17.07 -15.77
CA GLU A 49 4.11 -18.00 -14.66
C GLU A 49 4.69 -17.37 -13.37
N ILE A 50 3.80 -17.17 -12.39
CA ILE A 50 4.13 -16.70 -11.04
C ILE A 50 3.46 -17.70 -10.09
N PRO A 51 4.18 -18.27 -9.10
CA PRO A 51 3.61 -19.23 -8.18
C PRO A 51 2.33 -18.72 -7.50
N ASP A 52 1.32 -19.57 -7.40
CA ASP A 52 0.02 -19.22 -6.82
C ASP A 52 0.14 -18.62 -5.42
N ALA A 53 1.06 -19.16 -4.60
CA ALA A 53 1.34 -18.63 -3.27
C ALA A 53 1.78 -17.15 -3.29
N LYS A 54 2.54 -16.73 -4.32
CA LYS A 54 2.94 -15.33 -4.49
C LYS A 54 1.78 -14.46 -4.98
N ARG A 55 0.94 -14.97 -5.89
CA ARG A 55 -0.27 -14.27 -6.34
C ARG A 55 -1.24 -14.06 -5.17
N ALA A 56 -1.43 -15.08 -4.33
CA ALA A 56 -2.24 -14.99 -3.12
C ALA A 56 -1.66 -13.97 -2.13
N ALA A 57 -0.36 -14.01 -1.84
CA ALA A 57 0.29 -13.04 -0.96
C ALA A 57 0.18 -11.60 -1.49
N ALA A 58 0.30 -11.38 -2.81
CA ALA A 58 0.11 -10.07 -3.42
C ALA A 58 -1.33 -9.58 -3.28
N ARG A 59 -2.32 -10.46 -3.47
CA ARG A 59 -3.74 -10.15 -3.26
C ARG A 59 -4.04 -9.77 -1.82
N ASP A 60 -3.51 -10.51 -0.85
CA ASP A 60 -3.71 -10.22 0.56
C ASP A 60 -3.07 -8.89 0.97
N ALA A 61 -1.83 -8.64 0.50
CA ALA A 61 -1.13 -7.38 0.71
C ALA A 61 -1.87 -6.19 0.10
N PHE A 62 -2.44 -6.36 -1.11
CA PHE A 62 -3.27 -5.34 -1.76
C PHE A 62 -4.48 -4.96 -0.92
N TRP A 63 -5.26 -5.94 -0.46
CA TRP A 63 -6.47 -5.66 0.33
C TRP A 63 -6.17 -5.07 1.70
N LYS A 64 -5.05 -5.45 2.33
CA LYS A 64 -4.56 -4.76 3.54
C LYS A 64 -4.24 -3.29 3.25
N GLY A 65 -3.58 -3.01 2.13
CA GLY A 65 -3.29 -1.64 1.71
C GLY A 65 -4.54 -0.80 1.43
N VAL A 66 -5.56 -1.39 0.79
CA VAL A 66 -6.86 -0.73 0.62
C VAL A 66 -7.51 -0.44 1.98
N GLY A 67 -7.46 -1.39 2.92
CA GLY A 67 -7.92 -1.17 4.29
C GLY A 67 -7.21 0.00 4.98
N CYS A 68 -5.89 0.08 4.84
CA CYS A 68 -5.08 1.19 5.35
C CYS A 68 -5.48 2.54 4.74
N ILE A 69 -5.69 2.61 3.42
CA ILE A 69 -6.18 3.82 2.73
C ILE A 69 -7.51 4.27 3.33
N LEU A 70 -8.48 3.37 3.47
CA LEU A 70 -9.79 3.72 4.03
C LEU A 70 -9.69 4.17 5.49
N ALA A 71 -8.84 3.51 6.29
CA ALA A 71 -8.66 3.83 7.70
C ALA A 71 -7.96 5.18 7.93
N THR A 72 -7.13 5.63 6.98
CA THR A 72 -6.36 6.88 7.09
C THR A 72 -7.05 8.08 6.42
N GLN A 73 -8.20 7.89 5.78
CA GLN A 73 -8.93 8.99 5.14
C GLN A 73 -9.32 10.06 6.18
N VAL A 74 -8.95 11.31 5.91
CA VAL A 74 -9.21 12.41 6.84
C VAL A 74 -10.72 12.65 6.92
N LYS A 75 -11.23 12.73 8.15
CA LYS A 75 -12.62 13.09 8.42
C LYS A 75 -12.66 14.47 9.07
N GLN A 76 -13.14 15.47 8.33
CA GLN A 76 -13.30 16.83 8.82
C GLN A 76 -14.78 17.14 9.05
N ASN A 77 -15.15 17.49 10.28
CA ASN A 77 -16.53 17.82 10.66
C ASN A 77 -17.55 16.75 10.23
N GLY A 78 -17.21 15.48 10.42
CA GLY A 78 -18.09 14.37 10.06
C GLY A 78 -18.02 13.93 8.60
N LYS A 79 -17.32 14.66 7.72
CA LYS A 79 -17.24 14.37 6.28
C LYS A 79 -15.87 13.81 5.90
N LEU A 80 -15.86 12.73 5.13
CA LEU A 80 -14.63 12.17 4.54
C LEU A 80 -14.10 13.12 3.47
N THR A 81 -12.80 13.37 3.47
CA THR A 81 -12.14 14.30 2.55
C THR A 81 -11.04 13.60 1.76
N VAL A 82 -9.79 13.87 2.10
CA VAL A 82 -8.58 13.52 1.34
C VAL A 82 -7.61 12.72 2.22
N TRP A 83 -6.40 12.55 1.72
CA TRP A 83 -5.27 11.99 2.44
C TRP A 83 -4.13 13.00 2.55
N ALA A 84 -3.41 12.97 3.68
CA ALA A 84 -2.11 13.62 3.81
C ALA A 84 -1.03 12.88 3.00
N GLN A 85 0.13 13.49 2.83
CA GLN A 85 1.26 12.85 2.15
C GLN A 85 1.84 11.67 2.95
N GLN A 86 1.81 11.75 4.28
CA GLN A 86 2.31 10.71 5.18
C GLN A 86 1.43 10.59 6.44
N TYR A 87 1.43 9.41 7.06
CA TYR A 87 0.77 9.11 8.33
C TYR A 87 1.68 8.27 9.22
N ASP A 88 1.54 8.40 10.54
CA ASP A 88 2.18 7.47 11.47
C ASP A 88 1.73 6.01 11.19
N GLU A 89 2.66 5.07 11.40
CA GLU A 89 2.44 3.63 11.17
C GLU A 89 1.48 2.99 12.18
#